data_AF-A0A060YQB4-F1
#
_entry.id   AF-A0A060YQB4-F1
#
_cell.length_a   1.000
_cell.length_b   1.000
_cell.length_c   1.000
_cell.angle_alpha   90.00
_cell.angle_beta   90.00
_cell.angle_gamma   90.00
#
_symmetry.space_group_name_H-M   'P 1'
#
loop_
_entity.id
_entity.type
_entity.pdbx_description
1 polymer ?
#
loop_
_entity_poly.entity_id
_entity_poly.type
_entity_poly.pdbx_seq_one_letter_code
_entity_poly.pdbx_strand_id
1 'polypeptide(L)'
;MNRVVVQVSSGCNILQDTKVIIVKEFFKSLLLSFSPTLDEHNPDIPEWREDVGRVVRTAVSQVSGFPEEQLLVSLFPGVPTTAELFILPETQFSEHGKGNEEGLVSISDILINALNQGLIQFELKPDTQIIVYITQLTSAPLVDSNPIHSSSAMLMLLSVAFVGLVAFFIFKFKRKIPWIHVQAEENQEKEPERIGTVRQKNTMSKIKHSEFPSEKELTEKELEARTRGENGRNGERVITREFPTCTNV
;
A
#
# COMPACT_ATOMS: atom_id res chain seq x y z
N MET A 1 21.28 15.26 33.54
CA MET A 1 21.89 14.90 32.25
C MET A 1 22.29 13.44 32.33
N ASN A 2 21.62 12.57 31.58
CA ASN A 2 21.86 11.14 31.65
C ASN A 2 23.05 10.80 30.73
N ARG A 3 23.98 9.98 31.20
CA ARG A 3 25.22 9.68 30.48
C ARG A 3 25.45 8.17 30.46
N VAL A 4 25.63 7.64 29.26
CA VAL A 4 25.98 6.24 29.03
C VAL A 4 27.47 6.19 28.73
N VAL A 5 28.19 5.32 29.44
CA VAL A 5 29.61 5.09 29.24
C VAL A 5 29.78 3.63 28.83
N VAL A 6 30.48 3.41 27.72
CA VAL A 6 30.84 2.08 27.25
C VAL A 6 32.35 1.96 27.33
N GLN A 7 32.83 0.92 27.99
CA GLN A 7 34.26 0.64 28.10
C GLN A 7 34.53 -0.77 27.59
N VAL A 8 35.55 -0.90 26.74
CA VAL A 8 36.00 -2.16 26.17
C VAL A 8 37.48 -2.33 26.53
N SER A 9 37.84 -3.49 27.09
CA SER A 9 39.22 -3.83 27.43
C SER A 9 39.67 -5.06 26.65
N SER A 10 40.85 -4.98 26.03
CA SER A 10 41.52 -6.12 25.39
C SER A 10 43.00 -6.12 25.75
N GLY A 11 43.43 -7.11 26.54
CA GLY A 11 44.78 -7.16 27.11
C GLY A 11 45.04 -5.95 28.00
N CYS A 12 46.05 -5.16 27.64
CA CYS A 12 46.41 -3.90 28.30
C CYS A 12 45.80 -2.65 27.64
N ASN A 13 44.99 -2.79 26.60
CA ASN A 13 44.31 -1.68 25.93
C ASN A 13 42.91 -1.47 26.51
N ILE A 14 42.58 -0.24 26.86
CA ILE A 14 41.25 0.18 27.30
C ILE A 14 40.76 1.27 26.36
N LEU A 15 39.60 1.05 25.76
CA LEU A 15 38.86 2.04 24.99
C LEU A 15 37.60 2.40 25.77
N GLN A 16 37.30 3.68 25.87
CA GLN A 16 36.10 4.18 26.53
C GLN A 16 35.42 5.20 25.63
N ASP A 17 34.12 5.05 25.44
CA ASP A 17 33.27 6.03 24.79
C ASP A 17 32.16 6.48 25.75
N THR A 18 31.67 7.70 25.56
CA THR A 18 30.70 8.32 26.44
C THR A 18 29.70 9.14 25.65
N LYS A 19 28.42 8.80 25.78
CA LYS A 19 27.32 9.51 25.11
C LYS A 19 26.33 10.07 26.12
N VAL A 20 25.98 11.33 25.94
CA VAL A 20 24.89 11.97 26.69
C VAL A 20 23.57 11.62 26.02
N ILE A 21 22.58 11.23 26.81
CA ILE A 21 21.24 10.92 26.33
C ILE A 21 20.22 11.86 26.97
N ILE A 22 19.18 12.17 26.21
CA ILE A 22 18.00 12.90 26.67
C ILE A 22 16.87 11.89 26.77
N VAL A 23 16.18 11.89 27.91
CA VAL A 23 15.01 11.04 28.15
C VAL A 23 13.81 11.96 28.27
N LYS A 24 12.77 11.69 27.47
CA LYS A 24 11.51 12.43 27.44
C LYS A 24 10.39 11.46 27.73
N GLU A 25 9.43 11.90 28.54
CA GLU A 25 8.25 11.10 28.89
C GLU A 25 7.28 11.03 27.72
N PHE A 26 7.05 12.17 27.06
CA PHE A 26 6.13 12.29 25.93
C PHE A 26 6.84 12.88 24.70
N PHE A 27 6.62 12.25 23.56
CA PHE A 27 7.01 12.71 22.24
C PHE A 27 6.13 12.02 21.19
N LYS A 28 6.08 12.58 19.98
CA LYS A 28 5.57 11.87 18.80
C LYS A 28 6.72 11.57 17.87
N SER A 29 6.68 10.44 17.19
CA SER A 29 7.67 10.13 16.16
C SER A 29 7.02 9.79 14.83
N LEU A 30 7.71 10.15 13.76
CA LEU A 30 7.32 9.90 12.37
C LEU A 30 8.48 9.20 11.69
N LEU A 31 8.23 8.02 11.14
CA LEU A 31 9.21 7.30 10.35
C LEU A 31 9.26 7.88 8.94
N LEU A 32 10.48 8.12 8.46
CA LEU A 32 10.78 8.80 7.21
C LEU A 32 11.56 7.88 6.28
N SER A 33 11.28 8.01 5.00
CA SER A 33 12.02 7.40 3.89
C SER A 33 12.45 8.49 2.94
N PHE A 34 13.55 8.24 2.23
CA PHE A 34 14.10 9.19 1.28
C PHE A 34 13.89 8.71 -0.16
N SER A 35 14.06 9.62 -1.12
CA SER A 35 14.17 9.21 -2.51
C SER A 35 15.35 8.24 -2.69
N PRO A 36 15.23 7.22 -3.56
CA PRO A 36 16.27 6.20 -3.75
C PRO A 36 17.65 6.76 -4.12
N THR A 37 17.69 7.95 -4.70
CA THR A 37 18.93 8.68 -5.04
C THR A 37 19.84 8.91 -3.83
N LEU A 38 19.28 9.02 -2.62
CA LEU A 38 20.09 9.17 -1.41
C LEU A 38 20.90 7.91 -1.11
N ASP A 39 20.36 6.73 -1.40
CA ASP A 39 21.01 5.43 -1.12
C ASP A 39 22.30 5.26 -1.93
N GLU A 40 22.32 5.76 -3.16
CA GLU A 40 23.51 5.75 -4.03
C GLU A 40 24.67 6.59 -3.46
N HIS A 41 24.35 7.53 -2.57
CA HIS A 41 25.29 8.47 -1.97
C HIS A 41 25.50 8.21 -0.47
N ASN A 42 24.97 7.12 0.07
CA ASN A 42 25.06 6.80 1.49
C ASN A 42 26.39 6.05 1.78
N PRO A 43 27.38 6.68 2.44
CA PRO A 43 28.65 6.06 2.81
C PRO A 43 28.57 5.10 4.02
N ASP A 44 27.40 4.98 4.65
CA ASP A 44 27.14 4.19 5.86
C ASP A 44 27.98 4.56 7.11
N ILE A 45 28.45 5.82 7.19
CA ILE A 45 29.18 6.34 8.36
C ILE A 45 28.29 7.22 9.26
N PRO A 46 28.51 7.22 10.59
CA PRO A 46 27.67 7.95 11.53
C PRO A 46 27.73 9.47 11.37
N GLU A 47 28.89 10.04 11.05
CA GLU A 47 29.06 11.49 10.90
C GLU A 47 28.20 12.03 9.75
N TRP A 48 28.18 11.32 8.62
CA TRP A 48 27.32 11.66 7.49
C TRP A 48 25.83 11.59 7.86
N ARG A 49 25.43 10.57 8.63
CA ARG A 49 24.04 10.44 9.12
C ARG A 49 23.64 11.60 10.03
N GLU A 50 24.54 12.05 10.90
CA GLU A 50 24.29 13.23 11.75
C GLU A 50 24.15 14.50 10.91
N ASP A 51 24.96 14.67 9.87
CA ASP A 51 24.91 15.83 8.97
C ASP A 51 23.61 15.88 8.17
N VAL A 52 23.22 14.76 7.55
CA VAL A 52 21.94 14.65 6.84
C VAL A 52 20.77 14.83 7.80
N GLY A 53 20.86 14.29 9.01
CA GLY A 53 19.85 14.52 10.05
C GLY A 53 19.65 16.00 10.38
N ARG A 54 20.74 16.78 10.47
CA ARG A 54 20.65 18.24 10.65
C ARG A 54 19.99 18.94 9.47
N VAL A 55 20.34 18.57 8.24
CA VAL A 55 19.73 19.14 7.02
C VAL A 55 18.22 18.87 7.00
N VAL A 56 17.80 17.63 7.28
CA VAL A 56 16.38 17.27 7.34
C VAL A 56 15.67 18.04 8.45
N ARG A 57 16.27 18.14 9.64
CA ARG A 57 15.71 18.93 10.75
C ARG A 57 15.48 20.38 10.37
N THR A 58 16.46 21.02 9.75
CA THR A 58 16.35 22.41 9.28
C THR A 58 15.30 22.54 8.18
N ALA A 59 15.25 21.63 7.21
CA ALA A 59 14.22 21.65 6.15
C ALA A 59 12.81 21.51 6.72
N VAL A 60 12.61 20.61 7.68
CA VAL A 60 11.33 20.43 8.39
C VAL A 60 10.96 21.70 9.15
N SER A 61 11.89 22.29 9.90
CA SER A 61 11.67 23.53 10.65
C SER A 61 11.26 24.69 9.72
N GLN A 62 11.93 24.85 8.58
CA GLN A 62 11.62 25.89 7.61
C GLN A 62 10.23 25.76 6.98
N VAL A 63 9.83 24.54 6.61
CA VAL A 63 8.53 24.29 5.97
C VAL A 63 7.38 24.40 6.97
N SER A 64 7.58 23.92 8.19
CA SER A 64 6.53 23.84 9.20
C SER A 64 6.43 25.08 10.10
N GLY A 65 7.51 25.86 10.22
CA GLY A 65 7.60 27.00 11.14
C GLY A 65 7.86 26.60 12.60
N PHE A 66 8.07 25.32 12.89
CA PHE A 66 8.37 24.85 14.25
C PHE A 66 9.84 25.08 14.63
N PRO A 67 10.13 25.40 15.91
CA PRO A 67 11.49 25.61 16.38
C PRO A 67 12.33 24.33 16.26
N GLU A 68 13.58 24.45 15.82
CA GLU A 68 14.46 23.29 15.66
C GLU A 68 14.63 22.52 16.98
N GLU A 69 14.66 23.20 18.13
CA GLU A 69 14.82 22.60 19.46
C GLU A 69 13.71 21.58 19.79
N GLN A 70 12.54 21.72 19.15
CA GLN A 70 11.40 20.84 19.31
C GLN A 70 11.48 19.61 18.39
N LEU A 71 12.39 19.60 17.42
CA LEU A 71 12.54 18.54 16.44
C LEU A 71 13.86 17.81 16.66
N LEU A 72 13.86 16.49 16.60
CA LEU A 72 15.09 15.68 16.51
C LEU A 72 14.97 14.73 15.33
N VAL A 73 16.07 14.50 14.61
CA VAL A 73 16.09 13.57 13.49
C VAL A 73 17.22 12.58 13.70
N SER A 74 16.93 11.29 13.56
CA SER A 74 17.91 10.21 13.63
C SER A 74 17.82 9.34 12.40
N LEU A 75 18.91 9.21 11.64
CA LEU A 75 19.00 8.29 10.51
C LEU A 75 19.40 6.89 10.99
N PHE A 76 18.78 5.86 10.44
CA PHE A 76 19.16 4.47 10.67
C PHE A 76 20.38 4.09 9.79
N PRO A 77 21.23 3.15 10.25
CA PRO A 77 22.33 2.63 9.45
C PRO A 77 21.83 1.72 8.32
N GLY A 78 22.63 1.59 7.26
CA GLY A 78 22.33 0.75 6.10
C GLY A 78 21.40 1.38 5.06
N VAL A 79 20.92 0.51 4.16
CA VAL A 79 20.01 0.85 3.04
C VAL A 79 18.77 -0.07 3.05
N PRO A 80 17.59 0.41 2.64
CA PRO A 80 17.28 1.78 2.21
C PRO A 80 17.45 2.79 3.34
N THR A 81 17.92 3.99 2.99
CA THR A 81 18.13 5.06 3.98
C THR A 81 16.78 5.45 4.55
N THR A 82 16.68 5.38 5.87
CA THR A 82 15.47 5.70 6.62
C THR A 82 15.85 6.56 7.82
N ALA A 83 14.90 7.34 8.33
CA ALA A 83 15.09 8.18 9.50
C ALA A 83 13.85 8.19 10.37
N GLU A 84 14.01 8.58 11.63
CA GLU A 84 12.90 8.88 12.53
C GLU A 84 12.98 10.35 12.93
N LEU A 85 11.88 11.06 12.73
CA LEU A 85 11.67 12.43 13.19
C LEU A 85 10.90 12.38 14.50
N PHE A 86 11.48 12.92 15.56
CA PHE A 86 10.87 13.07 16.86
C PHE A 86 10.41 14.51 17.07
N ILE A 87 9.17 14.65 17.52
CA ILE A 87 8.52 15.91 17.86
C ILE A 87 8.40 15.95 19.38
N LEU A 88 9.06 16.93 19.98
CA LEU A 88 9.11 17.15 21.42
C LEU A 88 8.01 18.14 21.84
N PRO A 89 7.56 18.11 23.10
CA PRO A 89 6.67 19.16 23.61
C PRO A 89 7.43 20.48 23.77
N GLU A 90 6.72 21.61 23.69
CA GLU A 90 7.30 22.91 23.97
C GLU A 90 7.84 22.97 25.41
N THR A 91 9.02 23.55 25.59
CA THR A 91 9.72 23.60 26.89
C THR A 91 9.20 24.69 27.82
N GLN A 92 8.30 25.57 27.34
CA GLN A 92 8.02 26.87 27.97
C GLN A 92 6.75 26.87 28.84
N PHE A 93 5.83 25.91 28.62
CA PHE A 93 4.56 25.77 29.33
C PHE A 93 4.22 24.25 29.28
N SER A 94 3.91 23.49 30.32
CA SER A 94 3.14 23.73 31.52
C SER A 94 3.27 22.51 32.46
N GLU A 95 3.02 22.71 33.76
CA GLU A 95 2.78 21.71 34.81
C GLU A 95 1.54 20.82 34.57
N HIS A 96 0.98 20.77 33.35
CA HIS A 96 -0.23 20.01 33.03
C HIS A 96 0.00 19.15 31.79
N GLY A 97 0.41 17.90 32.00
CA GLY A 97 0.79 16.94 30.96
C GLY A 97 -0.27 16.59 29.92
N LYS A 98 -1.50 17.12 30.01
CA LYS A 98 -2.57 16.81 29.06
C LYS A 98 -2.51 17.66 27.79
N GLY A 99 -2.44 18.99 27.91
CA GLY A 99 -2.42 19.93 26.78
C GLY A 99 -1.24 19.76 25.82
N ASN A 100 -0.15 19.15 26.28
CA ASN A 100 1.03 18.90 25.48
C ASN A 100 0.83 17.73 24.50
N GLU A 101 0.00 16.75 24.82
CA GLU A 101 -0.23 15.58 23.96
C GLU A 101 -1.10 15.94 22.74
N GLU A 102 -2.20 16.68 22.95
CA GLU A 102 -3.06 17.10 21.84
C GLU A 102 -2.33 18.09 20.90
N GLY A 103 -1.48 18.95 21.46
CA GLY A 103 -0.59 19.81 20.67
C GLY A 103 0.38 19.02 19.80
N LEU A 104 1.00 17.97 20.35
CA LEU A 104 1.90 17.09 19.59
C LEU A 104 1.18 16.36 18.43
N VAL A 105 -0.07 15.94 18.64
CA VAL A 105 -0.88 15.33 17.57
C VAL A 105 -1.12 16.36 16.46
N SER A 106 -1.56 17.58 16.80
CA SER A 106 -1.79 18.62 15.81
C SER A 106 -0.52 18.99 15.02
N ILE A 107 0.63 19.09 15.69
CA ILE A 107 1.93 19.31 15.04
C ILE A 107 2.28 18.15 14.10
N SER A 108 2.05 16.91 14.54
CA SER A 108 2.30 15.74 13.71
C SER A 108 1.44 15.73 12.45
N ASP A 109 0.16 16.12 12.53
CA ASP A 109 -0.74 16.18 11.37
C ASP A 109 -0.27 17.21 10.34
N ILE A 110 0.18 18.38 10.80
CA ILE A 110 0.75 19.43 9.94
C ILE A 110 1.99 18.90 9.21
N LEU A 111 2.89 18.22 9.93
CA LEU A 111 4.11 17.66 9.38
C LEU A 111 3.84 16.52 8.40
N ILE A 112 2.90 15.62 8.72
CA ILE A 112 2.45 14.55 7.83
C ILE A 112 1.92 15.15 6.53
N ASN A 113 1.10 16.19 6.61
CA ASN A 113 0.58 16.88 5.43
C ASN A 113 1.70 17.51 4.59
N ALA A 114 2.68 18.15 5.22
CA ALA A 114 3.84 18.72 4.52
C ALA A 114 4.72 17.65 3.84
N LEU A 115 4.96 16.52 4.50
CA LEU A 115 5.68 15.36 3.95
C LEU A 115 4.92 14.76 2.76
N ASN A 116 3.60 14.57 2.89
CA ASN A 116 2.77 14.00 1.82
C ASN A 116 2.68 14.91 0.58
N GLN A 117 2.79 16.22 0.76
CA GLN A 117 2.87 17.19 -0.33
C GLN A 117 4.27 17.27 -0.96
N GLY A 118 5.26 16.55 -0.44
CA GLY A 118 6.64 16.58 -0.93
C GLY A 118 7.34 17.92 -0.69
N LEU A 119 6.88 18.71 0.28
CA LEU A 119 7.46 20.03 0.57
C LEU A 119 8.83 19.92 1.25
N ILE A 120 9.08 18.82 1.95
CA ILE A 120 10.34 18.58 2.66
C ILE A 120 11.30 17.90 1.69
N GLN A 121 12.18 18.72 1.13
CA GLN A 121 13.19 18.32 0.17
C GLN A 121 14.47 19.13 0.42
N PHE A 122 15.61 18.56 0.04
CA PHE A 122 16.90 19.25 0.12
C PHE A 122 17.80 18.83 -1.04
N GLU A 123 18.78 19.67 -1.34
CA GLU A 123 19.78 19.38 -2.37
C GLU A 123 21.03 18.80 -1.69
N LEU A 124 21.41 17.57 -2.05
CA LEU A 124 22.58 16.91 -1.48
C LEU A 124 23.88 17.43 -2.11
N LYS A 125 23.84 17.66 -3.42
CA LYS A 125 24.90 18.19 -4.27
C LYS A 125 24.25 18.79 -5.52
N PRO A 126 24.97 19.57 -6.36
CA PRO A 126 24.43 20.12 -7.59
C PRO A 126 23.65 19.08 -8.40
N ASP A 127 22.43 19.43 -8.81
CA ASP A 127 21.52 18.61 -9.60
C ASP A 127 21.02 17.32 -8.91
N THR A 128 21.21 17.18 -7.60
CA THR A 128 20.78 16.00 -6.83
C THR A 128 19.81 16.41 -5.73
N GLN A 129 18.53 16.40 -6.08
CA GLN A 129 17.44 16.69 -5.15
C GLN A 129 16.97 15.42 -4.44
N ILE A 130 16.90 15.51 -3.11
CA ILE A 130 16.41 14.45 -2.25
C ILE A 130 15.06 14.88 -1.69
N ILE A 131 14.07 14.01 -1.81
CA ILE A 131 12.72 14.22 -1.27
C ILE A 131 12.55 13.30 -0.06
N VAL A 132 11.92 13.83 0.98
CA VAL A 132 11.62 13.10 2.22
C VAL A 132 10.14 12.75 2.25
N TYR A 133 9.84 11.49 2.51
CA TYR A 133 8.49 10.94 2.58
C TYR A 133 8.22 10.38 3.96
N ILE A 134 6.96 10.37 4.37
CA ILE A 134 6.53 9.55 5.50
C ILE A 134 6.50 8.07 5.10
N THR A 135 7.12 7.21 5.89
CA THR A 135 7.04 5.77 5.72
C THR A 135 5.89 5.22 6.57
N GLN A 136 4.92 4.57 5.93
CA GLN A 136 3.84 3.87 6.63
C GLN A 136 4.28 2.51 7.23
N LEU A 137 5.51 2.41 7.73
CA LEU A 137 5.94 1.27 8.54
C LEU A 137 5.41 1.47 9.96
N THR A 138 4.09 1.57 10.06
CA THR A 138 3.39 1.45 11.32
C THR A 138 3.41 -0.03 11.71
N SER A 139 3.99 -0.35 12.87
CA SER A 139 3.75 -1.63 13.51
C SER A 139 2.26 -1.69 13.84
N ALA A 140 1.49 -2.31 12.94
CA ALA A 140 0.04 -2.26 12.82
C ALA A 140 -0.52 -0.84 12.53
N PRO A 141 -1.47 -0.68 11.59
CA PRO A 141 -2.23 0.55 11.53
C PRO A 141 -2.90 0.74 12.88
N LEU A 142 -2.55 1.81 13.60
CA LEU A 142 -3.44 2.38 14.61
C LEU A 142 -4.66 2.84 13.83
N VAL A 143 -5.58 1.89 13.65
CA VAL A 143 -6.98 2.15 13.40
C VAL A 143 -7.35 3.12 14.50
N ASP A 144 -7.38 4.39 14.14
CA ASP A 144 -8.09 5.40 14.90
C ASP A 144 -9.42 4.77 15.25
N SER A 145 -9.55 4.40 16.52
CA SER A 145 -10.83 4.09 17.12
C SER A 145 -11.55 5.42 17.32
N ASN A 146 -11.66 6.22 16.25
CA ASN A 146 -12.77 7.11 16.14
C ASN A 146 -14.01 6.20 16.17
N PRO A 147 -14.98 6.41 17.07
CA PRO A 147 -16.27 5.75 16.99
C PRO A 147 -17.04 6.36 15.79
N ILE A 148 -16.49 6.26 14.58
CA ILE A 148 -17.22 6.45 13.34
C ILE A 148 -18.08 5.21 13.22
N HIS A 149 -19.22 5.31 13.90
CA HIS A 149 -20.42 4.53 13.77
C HIS A 149 -20.35 3.57 12.59
N SER A 150 -20.09 2.29 12.91
CA SER A 150 -19.85 1.17 11.99
C SER A 150 -20.49 1.36 10.62
N SER A 151 -19.75 2.01 9.71
CA SER A 151 -20.24 2.28 8.36
C SER A 151 -20.57 0.97 7.65
N SER A 152 -19.85 -0.11 7.99
CA SER A 152 -20.14 -1.46 7.50
C SER A 152 -21.44 -2.03 8.07
N ALA A 153 -21.71 -1.89 9.38
CA ALA A 153 -22.96 -2.40 9.96
C ALA A 153 -24.17 -1.57 9.52
N MET A 154 -24.02 -0.25 9.37
CA MET A 154 -25.06 0.62 8.85
C MET A 154 -25.39 0.29 7.38
N LEU A 155 -24.38 0.04 6.53
CA LEU A 155 -24.60 -0.41 5.15
C LEU A 155 -25.22 -1.80 5.08
N MET A 156 -24.87 -2.71 5.99
CA MET A 156 -25.51 -4.03 6.09
C MET A 156 -26.98 -3.92 6.49
N LEU A 157 -27.30 -3.09 7.49
CA LEU A 157 -28.68 -2.84 7.91
C LEU A 157 -29.50 -2.17 6.79
N LEU A 158 -28.89 -1.21 6.09
CA LEU A 158 -29.53 -0.53 4.97
C LEU A 158 -29.81 -1.51 3.81
N SER A 159 -28.89 -2.44 3.52
CA SER A 159 -29.11 -3.44 2.47
C SER A 159 -30.23 -4.42 2.83
N VAL A 160 -30.26 -4.91 4.07
CA VAL A 160 -31.32 -5.81 4.57
C VAL A 160 -32.67 -5.09 4.57
N ALA A 161 -32.71 -3.83 4.99
CA ALA A 161 -33.92 -3.01 4.95
C ALA A 161 -34.42 -2.79 3.52
N PHE A 162 -33.51 -2.55 2.57
CA PHE A 162 -33.86 -2.35 1.16
C PHE A 162 -34.41 -3.64 0.52
N VAL A 163 -33.79 -4.79 0.78
CA VAL A 163 -34.30 -6.10 0.34
C VAL A 163 -35.68 -6.37 0.95
N GLY A 164 -35.87 -6.08 2.24
CA GLY A 164 -37.15 -6.20 2.91
C GLY A 164 -38.23 -5.28 2.32
N LEU A 165 -37.88 -4.04 1.98
CA LEU A 165 -38.79 -3.08 1.36
C LEU A 165 -39.19 -3.50 -0.06
N VAL A 166 -38.24 -3.98 -0.88
CA VAL A 166 -38.52 -4.52 -2.22
C VAL A 166 -39.43 -5.74 -2.14
N ALA A 167 -39.14 -6.68 -1.23
CA ALA A 167 -39.99 -7.84 -1.00
C ALA A 167 -41.39 -7.45 -0.51
N PHE A 168 -41.49 -6.45 0.36
CA PHE A 168 -42.77 -5.91 0.83
C PHE A 168 -43.55 -5.25 -0.31
N PHE A 169 -42.90 -4.46 -1.17
CA PHE A 169 -43.53 -3.89 -2.35
C PHE A 169 -44.04 -4.99 -3.28
N ILE A 170 -43.23 -5.99 -3.62
CA ILE A 170 -43.65 -7.11 -4.46
C ILE A 170 -44.82 -7.86 -3.80
N PHE A 171 -44.76 -8.14 -2.51
CA PHE A 171 -45.81 -8.81 -1.76
C PHE A 171 -47.12 -8.00 -1.74
N LYS A 172 -47.04 -6.69 -1.46
CA LYS A 172 -48.19 -5.78 -1.48
C LYS A 172 -48.72 -5.57 -2.89
N PHE A 173 -47.88 -5.46 -3.92
CA PHE A 173 -48.29 -5.30 -5.32
C PHE A 173 -48.98 -6.56 -5.81
N LYS A 174 -48.45 -7.75 -5.46
CA LYS A 174 -49.09 -9.04 -5.75
C LYS A 174 -50.43 -9.23 -5.02
N ARG A 175 -50.61 -8.60 -3.85
CA ARG A 175 -51.90 -8.54 -3.15
C ARG A 175 -52.79 -7.34 -3.52
N LYS A 176 -52.27 -6.31 -4.20
CA LYS A 176 -52.99 -5.08 -4.62
C LYS A 176 -53.30 -5.00 -6.12
N ILE A 177 -53.09 -6.07 -6.90
CA ILE A 177 -53.80 -6.28 -8.18
C ILE A 177 -54.89 -7.35 -7.99
N PRO A 178 -56.01 -7.04 -7.31
CA PRO A 178 -57.26 -7.74 -7.54
C PRO A 178 -57.86 -7.21 -8.85
N TRP A 179 -58.05 -8.11 -9.83
CA TRP A 179 -58.98 -7.95 -10.95
C TRP A 179 -58.64 -6.91 -12.04
N ILE A 180 -57.87 -7.32 -13.04
CA ILE A 180 -58.14 -6.89 -14.42
C ILE A 180 -58.50 -8.15 -15.21
N HIS A 181 -59.73 -8.62 -15.05
CA HIS A 181 -60.39 -9.35 -16.12
C HIS A 181 -60.81 -8.28 -17.14
N VAL A 182 -59.95 -8.00 -18.12
CA VAL A 182 -60.45 -7.42 -19.38
C VAL A 182 -61.13 -8.59 -20.09
N GLN A 183 -62.47 -8.57 -20.04
CA GLN A 183 -63.30 -9.29 -20.98
C GLN A 183 -62.87 -8.90 -22.39
N ALA A 184 -62.20 -9.81 -23.09
CA ALA A 184 -62.36 -9.93 -24.53
C ALA A 184 -63.29 -11.13 -24.74
N GLU A 185 -64.59 -10.91 -24.52
CA GLU A 185 -65.62 -11.84 -24.97
C GLU A 185 -65.84 -11.61 -26.47
N GLU A 186 -65.90 -12.73 -27.19
CA GLU A 186 -66.67 -12.94 -28.41
C GLU A 186 -66.16 -12.27 -29.71
N ASN A 187 -65.64 -13.10 -30.62
CA ASN A 187 -66.47 -13.54 -31.76
C ASN A 187 -65.73 -14.56 -32.66
N GLN A 188 -66.37 -15.73 -32.79
CA GLN A 188 -66.56 -16.50 -34.02
C GLN A 188 -65.40 -17.29 -34.64
N GLU A 189 -65.37 -18.57 -34.28
CA GLU A 189 -65.79 -19.71 -35.13
C GLU A 189 -65.42 -19.70 -36.64
N LYS A 190 -64.84 -20.85 -37.05
CA LYS A 190 -64.76 -21.42 -38.41
C LYS A 190 -63.77 -20.80 -39.41
N GLU A 191 -62.73 -21.59 -39.69
CA GLU A 191 -62.10 -21.67 -41.00
C GLU A 191 -63.17 -21.83 -42.10
N PRO A 192 -63.12 -21.01 -43.16
CA PRO A 192 -62.90 -21.60 -44.47
C PRO A 192 -62.01 -20.75 -45.39
N GLU A 193 -61.05 -21.46 -46.01
CA GLU A 193 -60.71 -21.43 -47.43
C GLU A 193 -60.53 -20.11 -48.22
N ARG A 194 -59.40 -20.09 -48.98
CA ARG A 194 -59.17 -19.45 -50.28
C ARG A 194 -58.95 -17.93 -50.21
N ILE A 195 -57.85 -17.40 -50.73
CA ILE A 195 -57.57 -17.28 -52.18
C ILE A 195 -56.04 -17.20 -52.39
N GLY A 196 -55.55 -17.93 -53.39
CA GLY A 196 -54.17 -17.85 -53.84
C GLY A 196 -53.91 -16.74 -54.83
N THR A 197 -52.62 -16.46 -55.08
CA THR A 197 -52.07 -16.27 -56.43
C THR A 197 -50.55 -16.41 -56.39
N VAL A 198 -50.11 -17.57 -56.86
CA VAL A 198 -49.03 -17.75 -57.84
C VAL A 198 -47.85 -16.77 -57.78
N ARG A 199 -46.70 -17.26 -57.31
CA ARG A 199 -45.44 -17.08 -58.07
C ARG A 199 -44.54 -18.31 -57.91
N GLN A 200 -44.44 -19.05 -59.02
CA GLN A 200 -43.32 -19.90 -59.46
C GLN A 200 -41.97 -19.44 -58.88
N LYS A 201 -41.03 -20.29 -58.42
CA LYS A 201 -40.52 -21.54 -59.00
C LYS A 201 -39.78 -22.33 -57.89
N ASN A 202 -40.10 -23.61 -57.73
CA ASN A 202 -39.27 -24.79 -58.03
C ASN A 202 -37.97 -24.88 -57.19
N THR A 203 -37.99 -25.62 -56.08
CA THR A 203 -37.77 -27.08 -55.93
C THR A 203 -36.29 -27.44 -56.01
N MET A 204 -35.68 -27.80 -54.88
CA MET A 204 -35.64 -29.15 -54.27
C MET A 204 -34.28 -29.79 -54.64
N SER A 205 -33.53 -30.45 -53.77
CA SER A 205 -33.95 -31.46 -52.80
C SER A 205 -32.81 -31.70 -51.81
N LYS A 206 -33.12 -31.88 -50.51
CA LYS A 206 -33.14 -33.19 -49.80
C LYS A 206 -31.73 -33.77 -49.59
N ILE A 207 -31.33 -34.34 -48.47
CA ILE A 207 -31.95 -34.91 -47.26
C ILE A 207 -30.72 -35.20 -46.36
N LYS A 208 -30.64 -34.74 -45.10
CA LYS A 208 -31.23 -35.29 -43.85
C LYS A 208 -30.28 -36.28 -43.13
N HIS A 209 -30.14 -36.03 -41.82
CA HIS A 209 -29.66 -36.93 -40.74
C HIS A 209 -28.17 -37.29 -40.78
N SER A 210 -27.43 -37.47 -39.69
CA SER A 210 -27.65 -37.42 -38.23
C SER A 210 -26.27 -37.62 -37.58
N GLU A 211 -26.19 -37.37 -36.27
CA GLU A 211 -25.33 -38.12 -35.32
C GLU A 211 -23.89 -37.59 -35.02
N PHE A 212 -23.68 -37.20 -33.76
CA PHE A 212 -22.39 -37.13 -33.04
C PHE A 212 -21.94 -38.57 -32.65
N PRO A 213 -20.69 -38.93 -32.23
CA PRO A 213 -19.67 -38.11 -31.52
C PRO A 213 -18.16 -38.46 -31.77
N SER A 214 -17.25 -37.74 -31.06
CA SER A 214 -15.93 -38.14 -30.47
C SER A 214 -14.79 -38.79 -31.30
N GLU A 215 -13.58 -38.21 -31.20
CA GLU A 215 -12.32 -38.81 -30.65
C GLU A 215 -11.02 -38.45 -31.43
N LYS A 216 -10.05 -37.87 -30.68
CA LYS A 216 -8.55 -37.90 -30.68
C LYS A 216 -7.68 -38.03 -31.97
N GLU A 217 -6.41 -37.64 -31.72
CA GLU A 217 -5.14 -37.90 -32.42
C GLU A 217 -4.75 -36.94 -33.57
N LEU A 218 -3.71 -36.12 -33.42
CA LEU A 218 -2.26 -36.38 -33.38
C LEU A 218 -1.65 -36.05 -34.75
N THR A 219 -0.75 -35.06 -34.80
CA THR A 219 0.38 -34.98 -35.75
C THR A 219 1.24 -33.76 -35.40
N GLU A 220 2.23 -34.01 -34.56
CA GLU A 220 3.65 -33.83 -34.88
C GLU A 220 3.97 -33.08 -36.19
N LYS A 221 4.67 -31.94 -36.07
CA LYS A 221 5.68 -31.54 -37.07
C LYS A 221 6.75 -30.65 -36.46
N GLU A 222 7.84 -31.34 -36.14
CA GLU A 222 9.22 -30.86 -36.04
C GLU A 222 9.66 -30.12 -37.32
N LEU A 223 10.40 -29.03 -37.16
CA LEU A 223 11.55 -28.75 -38.03
C LEU A 223 12.57 -27.87 -37.29
N GLU A 224 13.64 -28.52 -36.85
CA GLU A 224 14.90 -27.89 -36.46
C GLU A 224 15.57 -27.19 -37.66
N ALA A 225 16.27 -26.09 -37.38
CA ALA A 225 17.43 -25.67 -38.16
C ALA A 225 18.59 -25.33 -37.20
N ARG A 226 19.41 -26.35 -36.96
CA ARG A 226 20.83 -26.34 -36.56
C ARG A 226 21.61 -25.48 -37.59
N THR A 227 22.73 -24.78 -37.36
CA THR A 227 23.96 -25.16 -36.65
C THR A 227 25.00 -24.00 -36.70
N ARG A 228 25.97 -24.09 -35.77
CA ARG A 228 27.42 -23.73 -35.89
C ARG A 228 27.78 -22.35 -35.31
N GLY A 229 28.49 -22.22 -34.19
CA GLY A 229 29.74 -22.87 -33.71
C GLY A 229 30.82 -21.76 -33.67
N GLU A 230 31.76 -21.60 -32.74
CA GLU A 230 32.31 -22.41 -31.65
C GLU A 230 33.31 -21.50 -30.85
N ASN A 231 33.62 -21.91 -29.61
CA ASN A 231 34.86 -21.68 -28.84
C ASN A 231 35.10 -20.44 -27.97
N GLY A 232 35.37 -20.70 -26.68
CA GLY A 232 36.22 -19.87 -25.82
C GLY A 232 36.02 -20.00 -24.29
N ARG A 233 36.60 -21.05 -23.69
CA ARG A 233 36.74 -21.34 -22.24
C ARG A 233 36.94 -20.12 -21.30
N ASN A 234 36.32 -20.16 -20.11
CA ASN A 234 37.03 -20.08 -18.81
C ASN A 234 36.13 -20.28 -17.57
N GLY A 235 36.40 -21.37 -16.83
CA GLY A 235 36.62 -21.39 -15.37
C GLY A 235 35.52 -20.93 -14.41
N GLU A 236 34.79 -21.89 -13.84
CA GLU A 236 34.06 -21.78 -12.58
C GLU A 236 34.93 -21.26 -11.43
N ARG A 237 34.35 -20.38 -10.59
CA ARG A 237 34.69 -20.30 -9.17
C ARG A 237 33.45 -19.96 -8.36
N VAL A 238 32.69 -20.99 -8.00
CA VAL A 238 31.70 -20.93 -6.93
C VAL A 238 32.47 -20.84 -5.61
N ILE A 239 32.32 -19.73 -4.87
CA ILE A 239 32.81 -19.61 -3.50
C ILE A 239 31.60 -19.71 -2.58
N THR A 240 31.35 -20.92 -2.09
CA THR A 240 30.51 -21.18 -0.93
C THR A 240 31.27 -20.68 0.29
N ARG A 241 30.76 -19.66 0.99
CA ARG A 241 31.20 -19.32 2.35
C ARG A 241 30.09 -19.73 3.31
N GLU A 242 30.33 -20.87 3.94
CA GLU A 242 29.53 -21.40 5.03
C GLU A 242 29.72 -20.51 6.28
N PHE A 243 28.62 -20.20 6.96
CA PHE A 243 28.59 -19.46 8.21
C PHE A 243 28.97 -20.41 9.36
N PRO A 244 29.92 -20.07 10.26
CA PRO A 244 30.12 -20.85 11.46
C PRO A 244 29.03 -20.55 12.49
N THR A 245 28.27 -21.57 12.83
CA THR A 245 27.28 -21.61 13.92
C THR A 245 27.97 -21.42 15.27
N CYS A 246 27.57 -20.40 16.03
CA CYS A 246 28.00 -20.21 17.41
C CYS A 246 27.30 -21.22 18.33
N THR A 247 28.06 -22.11 18.96
CA THR A 247 27.65 -22.93 20.11
C THR A 247 27.80 -22.12 21.39
N ASN A 248 26.71 -21.95 22.14
CA ASN A 248 26.74 -21.44 23.51
C ASN A 248 27.38 -22.50 24.44
N VAL A 249 28.28 -22.04 25.31
CA VAL A 249 28.68 -22.71 26.56
C VAL A 249 28.38 -21.74 27.69
#